data_AF-W4RP85-F1
#
_entry.id   AF-W4RP85-F1
#
_cell.length_a   1.000
_cell.length_b   1.000
_cell.length_c   1.000
_cell.angle_alpha   90.00
_cell.angle_beta   90.00
_cell.angle_gamma   90.00
#
_symmetry.space_group_name_H-M   'P 1'
#
loop_
_entity.id
_entity.type
_entity.pdbx_description
1 polymer ?
#
loop_
_entity_poly.entity_id
_entity_poly.type
_entity_poly.pdbx_seq_one_letter_code
_entity_poly.pdbx_strand_id
1 'polypeptide(L)'
;MYNVPSYSYPYYVDSSSYSPRTSQNSHQQVLEALLAGIKGEASAVDFYSRLAQSAPNQRHKKAIQQALEDKYVHLKQFTDLFVTLTGQRRSIRLNK
;
A
#
# COMPACT_ATOMS: atom_id res chain seq x y z
N MET A 1 4.00 -11.81 -40.02
CA MET A 1 4.68 -11.62 -38.72
C MET A 1 4.33 -10.23 -38.23
N TYR A 2 3.49 -10.09 -37.21
CA TYR A 2 3.03 -8.79 -36.74
C TYR A 2 4.10 -8.14 -35.86
N ASN A 3 4.52 -6.92 -36.24
CA ASN A 3 5.51 -6.13 -35.55
C ASN A 3 4.82 -5.37 -34.40
N VAL A 4 5.15 -5.69 -33.15
CA VAL A 4 4.61 -5.01 -31.96
C VAL A 4 5.61 -3.92 -31.55
N PRO A 5 5.25 -2.63 -31.53
CA PRO A 5 6.15 -1.59 -31.05
C PRO A 5 6.26 -1.68 -29.52
N SER A 6 7.48 -1.89 -29.04
CA SER A 6 7.83 -1.82 -27.62
C SER A 6 7.77 -0.37 -27.15
N TYR A 7 6.78 -0.04 -26.32
CA TYR A 7 6.75 1.24 -25.62
C TYR A 7 7.75 1.20 -24.46
N SER A 8 8.88 1.88 -24.67
CA SER A 8 9.93 2.09 -23.68
C SER A 8 9.46 3.11 -22.62
N TYR A 9 9.33 2.67 -21.38
CA TYR A 9 9.08 3.56 -20.23
C TYR A 9 10.42 4.11 -19.71
N PRO A 10 10.59 5.43 -19.58
CA PRO A 10 11.88 6.03 -19.30
C PRO A 10 12.13 6.08 -17.80
N TYR A 11 12.74 5.04 -17.25
CA TYR A 11 13.54 5.16 -16.04
C TYR A 11 15.00 4.91 -16.42
N TYR A 12 15.69 5.97 -16.80
CA TYR A 12 17.15 5.92 -16.90
C TYR A 12 17.74 6.06 -15.49
N VAL A 13 18.39 4.99 -15.02
CA VAL A 13 19.36 5.06 -13.94
C VAL A 13 20.72 5.32 -14.59
N ASP A 14 21.23 6.52 -14.41
CA ASP A 14 22.60 6.89 -14.80
C ASP A 14 23.60 6.14 -13.91
N SER A 15 24.47 5.37 -14.54
CA SER A 15 25.51 4.57 -13.91
C SER A 15 26.81 5.37 -13.85
N SER A 16 26.99 6.18 -12.81
CA SER A 16 28.34 6.57 -12.35
C SER A 16 28.31 7.19 -10.96
N SER A 17 29.33 6.81 -10.17
CA SER A 17 29.67 7.25 -8.81
C SER A 17 29.01 6.49 -7.64
N TYR A 18 29.68 5.40 -7.25
CA TYR A 18 29.47 4.69 -5.99
C TYR A 18 29.91 5.60 -4.82
N SER A 19 28.98 6.39 -4.28
CA SER A 19 29.13 7.05 -2.98
C SER A 19 28.45 6.19 -1.90
N PRO A 20 29.17 5.63 -0.93
CA PRO A 20 28.57 4.88 0.17
C PRO A 20 27.98 5.86 1.20
N ARG A 21 26.78 6.38 0.91
CA ARG A 21 25.96 7.20 1.84
C ARG A 21 24.46 6.91 1.74
N THR A 22 24.05 5.70 1.37
CA THR A 22 22.64 5.40 1.03
C THR A 22 21.81 4.72 2.12
N SER A 23 22.38 4.29 3.24
CA SER A 23 21.66 3.47 4.24
C SER A 23 20.65 4.23 5.10
N GLN A 24 20.92 5.50 5.47
CA GLN A 24 19.98 6.28 6.28
C GLN A 24 18.81 6.84 5.46
N ASN A 25 19.08 7.28 4.23
CA ASN A 25 18.05 7.77 3.31
C ASN A 25 17.06 6.66 2.92
N SER A 26 17.54 5.42 2.74
CA SER A 26 16.66 4.31 2.36
C SER A 26 15.67 3.93 3.47
N HIS A 27 16.07 3.97 4.74
CA HIS A 27 15.16 3.67 5.84
C HIS A 27 14.02 4.70 5.95
N GLN A 28 14.33 6.00 5.80
CA GLN A 28 13.31 7.05 5.80
C GLN A 28 12.36 6.91 4.62
N GLN A 29 12.88 6.63 3.41
CA GLN A 29 12.07 6.39 2.22
C GLN A 29 11.10 5.21 2.39
N VAL A 30 11.54 4.12 3.05
CA VAL A 30 10.66 2.98 3.34
C VAL A 30 9.53 3.37 4.29
N LEU A 31 9.82 4.16 5.34
CA LEU A 31 8.80 4.63 6.28
C LEU A 31 7.81 5.59 5.62
N GLU A 32 8.28 6.49 4.76
CA GLU A 32 7.43 7.40 3.99
C GLU A 32 6.53 6.65 3.01
N ALA A 33 7.08 5.69 2.27
CA ALA A 33 6.31 4.84 1.36
C ALA A 33 5.24 4.04 2.12
N LEU A 34 5.57 3.54 3.30
CA LEU A 34 4.63 2.81 4.14
C LEU A 34 3.50 3.71 4.68
N LEU A 35 3.83 4.93 5.12
CA LEU A 35 2.83 5.93 5.51
C LEU A 35 1.93 6.33 4.35
N ALA A 36 2.49 6.50 3.15
CA ALA A 36 1.71 6.75 1.94
C ALA A 36 0.77 5.57 1.63
N GLY A 37 1.26 4.33 1.76
CA GLY A 37 0.45 3.12 1.63
C GLY A 37 -0.71 3.07 2.63
N ILE A 38 -0.46 3.36 3.92
CA ILE A 38 -1.50 3.42 4.95
C ILE A 38 -2.58 4.45 4.61
N LYS A 39 -2.18 5.66 4.21
CA LYS A 39 -3.11 6.72 3.79
C LYS A 39 -3.91 6.31 2.55
N GLY A 40 -3.27 5.64 1.60
CA GLY A 40 -3.91 5.11 0.40
C GLY A 40 -4.98 4.07 0.74
N GLU A 41 -4.64 3.07 1.56
CA GLU A 41 -5.60 2.02 1.93
C GLU A 41 -6.73 2.56 2.81
N ALA A 42 -6.47 3.51 3.71
CA ALA A 42 -7.52 4.18 4.48
C ALA A 42 -8.50 4.97 3.58
N SER A 43 -7.97 5.66 2.57
CA SER A 43 -8.80 6.39 1.58
C SER A 43 -9.63 5.42 0.74
N ALA A 44 -9.04 4.27 0.35
CA ALA A 44 -9.75 3.23 -0.36
C ALA A 44 -10.87 2.60 0.49
N VAL A 45 -10.64 2.37 1.78
CA VAL A 45 -11.69 1.92 2.71
C VAL A 45 -12.88 2.87 2.73
N ASP A 46 -12.66 4.18 2.87
CA ASP A 46 -13.75 5.18 2.84
C ASP A 46 -14.47 5.16 1.48
N PHE A 47 -13.72 5.14 0.38
CA PHE A 47 -14.29 5.09 -0.97
C PHE A 47 -15.17 3.85 -1.20
N TYR A 48 -14.63 2.64 -0.93
CA TYR A 48 -15.36 1.40 -1.16
C TYR A 48 -16.55 1.23 -0.20
N SER A 49 -16.47 1.79 1.01
CA SER A 49 -17.61 1.83 1.95
C SER A 49 -18.78 2.63 1.38
N ARG A 50 -18.51 3.84 0.85
CA ARG A 50 -19.54 4.68 0.18
C ARG A 50 -20.04 4.05 -1.12
N LEU A 51 -19.14 3.41 -1.87
CA LEU A 51 -19.50 2.73 -3.12
C LEU A 51 -20.41 1.53 -2.84
N ALA A 52 -20.17 0.77 -1.77
CA ALA A 52 -21.03 -0.34 -1.36
C ALA A 52 -22.45 0.11 -0.99
N GLN A 53 -22.59 1.30 -0.42
CA GLN A 53 -23.89 1.92 -0.11
C GLN A 53 -24.64 2.37 -1.37
N SER A 54 -23.91 2.77 -2.41
CA SER A 54 -24.45 3.26 -3.68
C SER A 54 -24.66 2.15 -4.73
N ALA A 55 -24.37 0.89 -4.39
CA ALA A 55 -24.41 -0.21 -5.34
C ALA A 55 -25.87 -0.53 -5.76
N PRO A 56 -26.15 -0.67 -7.08
CA PRO A 56 -27.51 -0.82 -7.59
C PRO A 56 -28.12 -2.22 -7.39
N ASN A 57 -27.30 -3.23 -7.08
CA ASN A 57 -27.76 -4.59 -6.85
C ASN A 57 -26.84 -5.34 -5.88
N GLN A 58 -27.36 -6.45 -5.34
CA GLN A 58 -26.67 -7.24 -4.32
C GLN A 58 -25.39 -7.90 -4.83
N ARG A 59 -25.31 -8.25 -6.12
CA ARG A 59 -24.10 -8.85 -6.71
C ARG A 59 -22.94 -7.86 -6.72
N HIS A 60 -23.18 -6.63 -7.19
CA HIS A 60 -22.19 -5.56 -7.17
C HIS A 60 -21.81 -5.20 -5.73
N LYS A 61 -22.80 -5.09 -4.83
CA LYS A 61 -22.54 -4.84 -3.41
C LYS A 61 -21.62 -5.88 -2.80
N LYS A 62 -21.84 -7.17 -3.07
CA LYS A 62 -20.99 -8.26 -2.59
C LYS A 62 -19.55 -8.16 -3.11
N ALA A 63 -19.38 -7.89 -4.41
CA ALA A 63 -18.04 -7.71 -4.99
C ALA A 63 -17.31 -6.50 -4.37
N ILE A 64 -18.01 -5.39 -4.15
CA ILE A 64 -17.45 -4.20 -3.49
C ILE A 64 -17.10 -4.50 -2.03
N GLN A 65 -17.94 -5.26 -1.32
CA GLN A 65 -17.67 -5.66 0.06
C GLN A 65 -16.43 -6.56 0.16
N GLN A 66 -16.22 -7.49 -0.76
CA GLN A 66 -15.00 -8.29 -0.82
C GLN A 66 -13.76 -7.41 -1.02
N ALA A 67 -13.81 -6.47 -1.97
CA ALA A 67 -12.73 -5.50 -2.15
C ALA A 67 -12.50 -4.66 -0.89
N LEU A 68 -13.56 -4.24 -0.19
CA LEU A 68 -13.46 -3.49 1.06
C LEU A 68 -12.78 -4.31 2.18
N GLU A 69 -13.11 -5.60 2.30
CA GLU A 69 -12.47 -6.52 3.26
C GLU A 69 -10.96 -6.65 3.00
N ASP A 70 -10.56 -6.83 1.74
CA ASP A 70 -9.14 -6.88 1.36
C ASP A 70 -8.42 -5.58 1.76
N LYS A 71 -9.09 -4.44 1.62
CA LYS A 71 -8.53 -3.13 2.01
C LYS A 71 -8.32 -2.99 3.51
N TYR A 72 -9.23 -3.52 4.33
CA TYR A 72 -9.02 -3.58 5.78
C TYR A 72 -7.83 -4.47 6.16
N VAL A 73 -7.66 -5.61 5.48
CA VAL A 73 -6.52 -6.50 5.70
C VAL A 73 -5.20 -5.80 5.37
N HIS A 74 -5.11 -5.14 4.21
CA HIS A 74 -3.90 -4.40 3.82
C HIS A 74 -3.60 -3.25 4.76
N LEU A 75 -4.62 -2.46 5.13
CA LEU A 75 -4.45 -1.35 6.07
C LEU A 75 -3.89 -1.83 7.41
N LYS A 76 -4.40 -2.96 7.93
CA LYS A 76 -3.87 -3.59 9.14
C LYS A 76 -2.41 -4.03 8.96
N GLN A 77 -2.10 -4.72 7.87
CA GLN A 77 -0.74 -5.20 7.59
C GLN A 77 0.28 -4.06 7.49
N PHE A 78 -0.05 -2.98 6.77
CA PHE A 78 0.83 -1.82 6.65
C PHE A 78 1.00 -1.09 7.97
N THR A 79 -0.07 -0.96 8.76
CA THR A 79 0.01 -0.37 10.09
C THR A 79 0.87 -1.22 11.03
N ASP A 80 0.68 -2.54 11.04
CA ASP A 80 1.46 -3.47 11.88
C ASP A 80 2.94 -3.44 11.48
N LEU A 81 3.25 -3.38 10.19
CA LEU A 81 4.61 -3.24 9.69
C LEU A 81 5.23 -1.90 10.12
N PHE A 82 4.48 -0.80 10.02
CA PHE A 82 4.96 0.53 10.39
C PHE A 82 5.30 0.61 11.88
N VAL A 83 4.41 0.08 12.72
CA VAL A 83 4.60 -0.06 14.17
C VAL A 83 5.84 -0.91 14.48
N THR A 84 6.03 -2.02 13.75
CA THR A 84 7.19 -2.90 13.93
C THR A 84 8.50 -2.21 13.56
N LEU A 85 8.55 -1.48 12.45
CA LEU A 85 9.76 -0.81 11.96
C LEU A 85 10.14 0.44 12.77
N THR A 86 9.14 1.17 13.27
CA THR A 86 9.38 2.39 14.08
C THR A 86 9.67 2.09 15.55
N GLY A 87 9.55 0.82 15.97
CA GLY A 87 9.80 0.43 17.35
C GLY A 87 8.75 0.93 18.34
N GLN A 88 7.62 1.50 17.87
CA GLN A 88 6.46 1.79 18.72
C GLN A 88 5.78 0.47 19.10
N ARG A 89 6.41 -0.33 19.97
CA ARG A 89 5.89 -1.63 20.39
C ARG A 89 4.50 -1.46 21.01
N ARG A 90 3.44 -1.75 20.24
CA ARG A 90 2.14 -2.04 20.83
C ARG A 90 2.28 -3.38 21.54
N SER A 91 2.44 -3.33 22.86
CA SER A 91 2.19 -4.46 23.74
C SER A 91 0.70 -4.81 23.69
N ILE A 92 0.25 -5.43 22.60
CA ILE A 92 -1.10 -6.03 22.57
C ILE A 92 -0.98 -7.37 23.32
N ARG A 93 -1.22 -7.34 24.63
CA ARG A 93 -1.55 -8.53 25.39
C ARG A 93 -2.99 -8.91 25.03
N LEU A 94 -3.16 -9.93 24.20
CA LEU A 94 -4.41 -10.66 24.12
C LEU A 94 -4.50 -11.52 25.39
N ASN A 95 -5.31 -11.10 26.36
CA ASN A 95 -5.68 -11.97 27.47
C ASN A 95 -6.70 -13.00 26.96
N LYS A 96 -6.43 -14.26 27.32
CA LYS A 96 -7.19 -15.46 27.00
C LYS A 96 -8.37 -15.63 27.94
#